data_AF-W1XVB8-F1
#
_entry.id   AF-W1XVB8-F1
#
_cell.length_a   1.000
_cell.length_b   1.000
_cell.length_c   1.000
_cell.angle_alpha   90.00
_cell.angle_beta   90.00
_cell.angle_gamma   90.00
#
_symmetry.space_group_name_H-M   'P 1'
#
loop_
_entity.id
_entity.type
_entity.pdbx_description
1 polymer ?
#
loop_
_entity_poly.entity_id
_entity_poly.type
_entity_poly.pdbx_seq_one_letter_code
_entity_poly.pdbx_strand_id
1 'polypeptide(L)'
;DLPIMTSCCPAWVNFCETQYPDLLKYLSTCRSPQSMFSPVARYYFADKVLGKKADEVIVMSIMPCIAKKYEVAREELGKDGIIDTDLSLTVRELARMIK
;
A
#
# COMPACT_ATOMS: atom_id res chain seq x y z
N ASP A 1 9.91 16.73 -16.08
CA ASP A 1 10.83 15.96 -16.95
C ASP A 1 10.18 14.67 -17.40
N LEU A 2 10.57 14.17 -18.58
CA LEU A 2 10.14 12.89 -19.15
C LEU A 2 11.34 11.93 -19.22
N PRO A 3 11.13 10.61 -19.21
CA PRO A 3 9.84 9.90 -19.17
C PRO A 3 9.23 9.82 -17.76
N ILE A 4 7.92 9.56 -17.66
CA ILE A 4 7.28 9.17 -16.39
C ILE A 4 7.24 7.64 -16.32
N MET A 5 7.79 7.10 -15.25
CA MET A 5 7.81 5.68 -14.95
C MET A 5 6.73 5.33 -13.94
N THR A 6 6.20 4.12 -14.02
CA THR A 6 5.19 3.64 -13.07
C THR A 6 5.79 3.43 -11.68
N SER A 7 4.97 3.57 -10.65
CA SER A 7 5.35 3.49 -9.23
C SER A 7 4.53 2.46 -8.45
N CYS A 8 3.63 1.73 -9.13
CA CYS A 8 2.67 0.83 -8.46
C CYS A 8 3.27 -0.50 -7.99
N CYS A 9 4.44 -0.89 -8.51
CA CYS A 9 5.17 -2.11 -8.15
C CYS A 9 6.21 -1.79 -7.05
N PRO A 10 6.06 -2.30 -5.81
CA PRO A 10 6.98 -1.98 -4.73
C PRO A 10 8.40 -2.48 -4.96
N ALA A 11 8.55 -3.62 -5.63
CA ALA A 11 9.86 -4.15 -5.98
C ALA A 11 10.60 -3.23 -6.96
N TRP A 12 9.88 -2.62 -7.91
CA TRP A 12 10.44 -1.64 -8.84
C TRP A 12 10.84 -0.36 -8.12
N VAL A 13 10.00 0.15 -7.22
CA VAL A 13 10.33 1.34 -6.41
C VAL A 13 11.58 1.07 -5.57
N ASN A 14 11.64 -0.06 -4.85
CA ASN A 14 12.80 -0.45 -4.05
C ASN A 14 14.07 -0.65 -4.89
N PHE A 15 13.92 -1.18 -6.11
CA PHE A 15 15.04 -1.31 -7.05
C PHE A 15 15.57 0.05 -7.48
N CYS A 16 14.69 1.02 -7.81
CA CYS A 16 15.11 2.39 -8.09
C CYS A 16 15.76 3.06 -6.88
N GLU A 17 15.17 2.94 -5.69
CA GLU A 17 15.70 3.53 -4.44
C GLU A 17 17.11 3.02 -4.13
N THR A 18 17.41 1.75 -4.43
CA THR A 18 18.69 1.13 -4.06
C THR A 18 19.73 1.14 -5.18
N GLN A 19 19.32 0.94 -6.44
CA GLN A 19 20.24 0.76 -7.57
C GLN A 19 20.30 1.97 -8.51
N TYR A 20 19.23 2.77 -8.59
CA TYR A 20 19.14 3.92 -9.49
C TYR A 20 18.48 5.15 -8.84
N PRO A 21 19.07 5.73 -7.76
CA PRO A 21 18.47 6.84 -7.05
C PRO A 21 18.18 8.06 -7.95
N ASP A 22 19.02 8.27 -8.98
CA ASP A 22 18.88 9.35 -9.96
C ASP A 22 17.57 9.26 -10.76
N LEU A 23 16.96 8.06 -10.83
CA LEU A 23 15.72 7.80 -11.54
C LEU A 23 14.46 8.07 -10.69
N LEU A 24 14.60 8.31 -9.38
CA LEU A 24 13.44 8.52 -8.49
C LEU A 24 12.56 9.69 -8.92
N LYS A 25 13.15 10.77 -9.45
CA LYS A 25 12.42 11.95 -9.95
C LYS A 25 11.49 11.65 -11.14
N TYR A 26 11.70 10.52 -11.82
CA TYR A 26 10.90 10.08 -12.96
C TYR A 26 9.80 9.10 -12.54
N LEU A 27 9.80 8.59 -11.30
CA LEU A 27 8.70 7.78 -10.80
C LEU A 27 7.45 8.64 -10.62
N SER A 28 6.30 8.10 -11.02
CA SER A 28 5.01 8.73 -10.75
C SER A 28 4.80 8.91 -9.25
N THR A 29 4.29 10.07 -8.86
CA THR A 29 3.89 10.37 -7.47
C THR A 29 2.65 9.60 -7.03
N CYS A 30 1.97 8.93 -7.96
CA CYS A 30 0.87 8.03 -7.66
C CYS A 30 1.36 6.92 -6.71
N ARG A 31 0.62 6.74 -5.61
CA ARG A 31 0.74 5.53 -4.77
C ARG A 31 0.31 4.29 -5.56
N SER A 32 0.64 3.09 -5.06
CA SER A 32 0.09 1.88 -5.66
C SER A 32 -1.42 1.74 -5.41
N PRO A 33 -2.17 0.94 -6.19
CA PRO A 33 -3.60 0.76 -5.97
C PRO A 33 -3.98 0.31 -4.55
N GLN A 34 -3.16 -0.53 -3.92
CA GLN A 34 -3.31 -0.89 -2.51
C GLN A 34 -3.24 0.36 -1.63
N SER A 35 -2.13 1.10 -1.72
CA SER A 35 -1.85 2.26 -0.89
C SER A 35 -2.70 3.48 -1.23
N MET A 36 -3.38 3.49 -2.38
CA MET A 36 -4.42 4.45 -2.75
C MET A 36 -5.77 4.08 -2.10
N PHE A 37 -6.16 2.81 -2.14
CA PHE A 37 -7.45 2.37 -1.65
C PHE A 37 -7.51 2.30 -0.12
N SER A 38 -6.42 1.90 0.53
CA SER A 38 -6.37 1.76 1.98
C SER A 38 -6.78 3.01 2.78
N PRO A 39 -6.33 4.24 2.48
CA PRO A 39 -6.84 5.43 3.18
C PRO A 39 -8.32 5.71 2.88
N VAL A 40 -8.82 5.37 1.68
CA VAL A 40 -10.25 5.48 1.37
C VAL A 40 -11.05 4.51 2.24
N ALA A 41 -10.59 3.28 2.40
CA ALA A 41 -11.22 2.29 3.27
C ALA A 41 -11.15 2.71 4.75
N ARG A 42 -9.97 3.15 5.23
CA ARG A 42 -9.74 3.49 6.63
C ARG A 42 -10.45 4.75 7.10
N TYR A 43 -10.37 5.83 6.32
CA TYR A 43 -10.87 7.14 6.77
C TYR A 43 -12.27 7.42 6.24
N TYR A 44 -12.47 7.24 4.93
CA TYR A 44 -13.75 7.61 4.31
C TYR A 44 -14.82 6.55 4.55
N PHE A 45 -14.54 5.29 4.24
CA PHE A 45 -15.52 4.21 4.36
C PHE A 45 -15.83 3.89 5.83
N ALA A 46 -14.82 3.87 6.70
CA ALA A 46 -15.05 3.68 8.14
C ALA A 46 -15.97 4.76 8.72
N ASP A 47 -15.70 6.05 8.45
CA ASP A 47 -16.52 7.15 8.95
C ASP A 47 -17.93 7.14 8.32
N LYS A 48 -18.02 7.13 6.99
CA LYS A 48 -19.27 7.36 6.27
C LYS A 48 -20.20 6.15 6.17
N VAL A 49 -19.65 4.94 6.23
CA VAL A 49 -20.43 3.71 6.00
C VAL A 49 -20.53 2.87 7.25
N LEU A 50 -19.44 2.78 8.03
CA LEU A 50 -19.41 1.92 9.23
C LEU A 50 -19.69 2.69 10.53
N GLY A 51 -19.61 4.03 10.53
CA GLY A 51 -19.70 4.83 11.75
C GLY A 51 -18.55 4.52 12.73
N LYS A 52 -17.36 4.22 12.20
CA LYS A 52 -16.16 3.83 12.94
C LYS A 52 -15.04 4.84 12.74
N LYS A 53 -14.20 5.00 13.76
CA LYS A 53 -12.95 5.75 13.66
C LYS A 53 -11.88 4.92 12.93
N ALA A 54 -10.87 5.62 12.43
CA ALA A 54 -9.78 5.03 11.66
C ALA A 54 -8.97 3.98 12.45
N ASP A 55 -8.86 4.12 13.77
CA ASP A 55 -8.18 3.21 14.70
C ASP A 55 -9.05 2.04 15.17
N GLU A 56 -10.35 2.05 14.85
CA GLU A 56 -11.29 0.97 15.18
C GLU A 56 -11.45 -0.06 14.05
N VAL A 57 -10.74 0.12 12.92
CA VAL A 57 -10.83 -0.75 11.75
C VAL A 57 -9.47 -1.33 11.40
N ILE A 58 -9.50 -2.57 10.90
CA ILE A 58 -8.35 -3.22 10.28
C ILE A 58 -8.55 -3.21 8.76
N VAL A 59 -7.59 -2.62 8.04
CA VAL A 59 -7.52 -2.62 6.58
C VAL A 59 -6.50 -3.66 6.14
N MET A 60 -6.99 -4.74 5.55
CA MET A 60 -6.19 -5.83 5.03
C MET A 60 -6.33 -5.94 3.51
N SER A 61 -5.20 -6.16 2.82
CA SER A 61 -5.18 -6.42 1.39
C SER A 61 -4.87 -7.88 1.08
N ILE A 62 -5.41 -8.40 -0.03
CA ILE A 62 -5.06 -9.72 -0.57
C ILE A 62 -4.34 -9.50 -1.89
N MET A 63 -3.09 -9.96 -1.98
CA MET A 63 -2.19 -9.63 -3.08
C MET A 63 -1.50 -10.87 -3.65
N PRO A 64 -1.19 -10.91 -4.95
CA PRO A 64 -0.38 -11.98 -5.54
C PRO A 64 1.14 -11.77 -5.35
N CYS A 65 1.56 -10.79 -4.54
CA CYS A 65 2.94 -10.30 -4.48
C CYS A 65 3.44 -10.19 -3.04
N ILE A 66 4.66 -10.69 -2.78
CA ILE A 66 5.31 -10.59 -1.47
C ILE A 66 5.79 -9.15 -1.20
N ALA A 67 6.26 -8.44 -2.22
CA ALA A 67 6.73 -7.06 -2.07
C ALA A 67 5.61 -6.09 -1.61
N LYS A 68 4.33 -6.47 -1.75
CA LYS A 68 3.22 -5.72 -1.16
C LYS A 68 3.21 -5.76 0.36
N LYS A 69 3.72 -6.83 0.98
CA LYS A 69 3.93 -6.87 2.44
C LYS A 69 4.96 -5.86 2.89
N TYR A 70 6.03 -5.69 2.12
CA TYR A 70 7.04 -4.66 2.39
C TYR A 70 6.46 -3.25 2.23
N GLU A 71 5.65 -3.02 1.20
CA GLU A 71 4.99 -1.72 1.01
C GLU A 71 4.11 -1.34 2.20
N VAL A 72 3.35 -2.28 2.77
CA VAL A 72 2.53 -2.03 3.97
C VAL A 72 3.35 -1.59 5.18
N ALA A 73 4.62 -2.00 5.27
CA ALA A 73 5.51 -1.65 6.37
C ALA A 73 6.16 -0.26 6.26
N ARG A 74 5.90 0.49 5.17
CA ARG A 74 6.43 1.84 4.97
C ARG A 74 5.67 2.85 5.82
N GLU A 75 6.31 3.39 6.86
CA GLU A 75 5.70 4.31 7.84
C GLU A 75 5.16 5.60 7.22
N GLU A 76 5.72 6.03 6.08
CA GLU A 76 5.24 7.19 5.33
C GLU A 76 3.90 6.95 4.61
N LEU A 77 3.43 5.70 4.53
CA LEU A 77 2.13 5.33 3.97
C LEU A 77 1.06 5.28 5.07
N GLY A 78 0.96 6.40 5.79
CA GLY A 78 0.02 6.62 6.88
C GLY A 78 -0.17 8.10 7.17
N LYS A 79 -0.99 8.39 8.18
CA LYS A 79 -1.20 9.74 8.68
C LYS A 79 -1.49 9.69 10.18
N ASP A 80 -1.05 10.72 10.92
CA ASP A 80 -1.36 10.88 12.34
C ASP A 80 -0.93 9.66 13.20
N GLY A 81 0.16 8.99 12.81
CA GLY A 81 0.68 7.80 13.49
C GLY A 81 -0.03 6.49 13.16
N ILE A 82 -1.00 6.51 12.22
CA ILE A 82 -1.76 5.34 11.79
C ILE A 82 -1.36 4.97 10.36
N ILE A 83 -0.91 3.74 10.14
CA ILE A 83 -0.57 3.22 8.81
C ILE A 83 -1.87 2.93 8.03
N ASP A 84 -1.92 3.33 6.76
CA ASP A 84 -3.13 3.24 5.96
C ASP A 84 -3.59 1.78 5.77
N THR A 85 -2.65 0.84 5.59
CA THR A 85 -2.91 -0.60 5.48
C THR A 85 -2.27 -1.31 6.67
N ASP A 86 -2.95 -2.23 7.34
CA ASP A 86 -2.35 -2.96 8.46
C ASP A 86 -1.58 -4.20 7.99
N LEU A 87 -2.16 -4.95 7.04
CA LEU A 87 -1.67 -6.26 6.65
C LEU A 87 -1.88 -6.51 5.15
N SER A 88 -0.96 -7.26 4.55
CA SER A 88 -1.14 -7.82 3.21
C SER A 88 -0.96 -9.34 3.24
N LEU A 89 -2.01 -10.06 2.85
CA LEU A 89 -1.98 -11.51 2.68
C LEU A 89 -1.67 -11.87 1.24
N THR A 90 -0.89 -12.92 1.04
CA THR A 90 -0.77 -13.53 -0.27
C THR A 90 -2.03 -14.33 -0.61
N VAL A 91 -2.32 -14.49 -1.91
CA VAL A 91 -3.40 -15.39 -2.37
C VAL A 91 -3.26 -16.80 -1.80
N ARG A 92 -2.03 -17.30 -1.62
CA ARG A 92 -1.76 -18.61 -1.01
C ARG A 92 -2.08 -18.66 0.48
N GLU A 93 -1.84 -17.59 1.22
CA GLU A 93 -2.20 -17.50 2.64
C GLU A 93 -3.72 -17.47 2.81
N LEU A 94 -4.42 -16.69 1.99
CA LEU A 94 -5.88 -16.69 1.97
C LEU A 94 -6.43 -18.09 1.63
N ALA A 95 -5.88 -18.75 0.60
CA ALA A 95 -6.32 -20.09 0.22
C ALA A 95 -6.16 -21.13 1.34
N ARG A 96 -5.13 -20.98 2.19
CA ARG A 96 -4.94 -21.84 3.37
C ARG A 96 -5.91 -21.53 4.51
N MET A 97 -6.37 -20.29 4.65
CA MET A 97 -7.36 -19.90 5.66
C MET A 97 -8.77 -20.38 5.33
N ILE A 98 -9.09 -20.51 4.03
CA ILE A 98 -10.40 -20.97 3.56
C ILE A 98 -10.54 -22.50 3.66
N LYS A 99 -9.43 -23.22 3.52
CA LYS A 99 -9.39 -24.69 3.55
C LYS A 99 -9.49 -25.22 4.98
#